data_AF-A0A1J0AEV8-F1
#
_entry.id   AF-A0A1J0AEV8-F1
#
_cell.length_a   1.000
_cell.length_b   1.000
_cell.length_c   1.000
_cell.angle_alpha   90.00
_cell.angle_beta   90.00
_cell.angle_gamma   90.00
#
_symmetry.space_group_name_H-M   'P 1'
#
loop_
_entity.id
_entity.type
_entity.pdbx_description
1 polymer ?
#
loop_
_entity_poly.entity_id
_entity_poly.type
_entity_poly.pdbx_seq_one_letter_code
_entity_poly.pdbx_strand_id
1 'polypeptide(L)' 'MAVPKKKTSKARSSRRKAVWKREAVFSARKALSLAKSILTGRSRSFYYPPAAEVPDEAEE' A
#
# COMPACT_ATOMS: atom_id res chain seq x y z
N MET A 1 18.57 -12.63 -31.11
CA MET A 1 18.10 -12.02 -29.86
C MET A 1 19.21 -12.06 -28.82
N ALA A 2 19.32 -11.04 -27.95
CA ALA A 2 20.37 -11.01 -26.95
C ALA A 2 20.07 -11.99 -25.80
N VAL A 3 21.05 -12.83 -25.45
CA VAL A 3 20.95 -13.82 -24.36
C VAL A 3 22.05 -13.54 -23.33
N PRO A 4 21.74 -13.57 -22.02
CA PRO A 4 22.76 -13.38 -21.00
C PRO A 4 23.78 -14.52 -21.02
N LYS A 5 25.06 -14.18 -21.19
CA LYS A 5 26.15 -15.18 -21.22
C LYS A 5 26.35 -15.90 -19.88
N LYS A 6 26.04 -15.23 -18.77
CA LYS A 6 26.21 -15.72 -17.40
C LYS A 6 25.06 -15.24 -16.51
N LYS A 7 24.77 -15.99 -15.44
CA LYS A 7 23.79 -15.58 -14.44
C LYS A 7 24.28 -14.34 -13.67
N THR A 8 23.36 -13.47 -13.27
CA THR A 8 23.68 -12.36 -12.36
C THR A 8 24.05 -12.90 -10.98
N SER A 9 24.98 -12.24 -10.30
CA SER A 9 25.31 -12.59 -8.90
C SER A 9 24.08 -12.45 -7.99
N LYS A 10 24.07 -13.23 -6.89
CA LYS A 10 22.98 -13.19 -5.89
C LYS A 10 22.76 -11.78 -5.34
N ALA A 11 23.85 -11.04 -5.10
CA ALA A 11 23.82 -9.66 -4.63
C ALA A 11 23.10 -8.71 -5.61
N ARG A 12 23.40 -8.80 -6.93
CA ARG A 12 22.73 -7.95 -7.94
C ARG A 12 21.25 -8.29 -8.09
N SER A 13 20.90 -9.58 -8.08
CA SER A 13 19.49 -10.01 -8.13
C SER A 13 18.72 -9.56 -6.89
N SER A 14 19.30 -9.70 -5.70
CA SER A 14 18.70 -9.25 -4.43
C SER A 14 18.49 -7.74 -4.41
N ARG A 15 19.47 -6.94 -4.88
CA ARG A 15 19.35 -5.48 -4.96
C ARG A 15 18.16 -5.05 -5.83
N ARG A 16 17.96 -5.69 -6.98
CA ARG A 16 16.80 -5.41 -7.85
C ARG A 16 15.47 -5.73 -7.16
N LYS A 17 15.39 -6.85 -6.44
CA LYS A 17 14.20 -7.20 -5.65
C LYS A 17 13.95 -6.20 -4.51
N ALA A 18 15.00 -5.69 -3.87
CA ALA A 18 14.87 -4.70 -2.80
C ALA A 18 14.30 -3.37 -3.31
N VAL A 19 14.66 -2.95 -4.53
CA VAL A 19 14.08 -1.76 -5.17
C VAL A 19 12.57 -1.95 -5.35
N TRP A 20 12.13 -3.09 -5.89
CA TRP A 20 10.71 -3.38 -6.07
C TRP A 20 9.94 -3.41 -4.74
N LYS A 21 10.53 -4.00 -3.69
CA LYS A 21 9.93 -4.02 -2.34
C LYS A 21 9.87 -2.63 -1.68
N ARG A 22 10.73 -1.69 -2.07
CA ARG A 22 10.75 -0.33 -1.50
C ARG A 22 9.48 0.45 -1.82
N GLU A 23 8.87 0.19 -2.98
CA GLU A 23 7.60 0.82 -3.37
C GLU A 23 6.48 0.47 -2.39
N ALA A 24 6.37 -0.81 -2.00
CA ALA A 24 5.38 -1.26 -1.03
C ALA A 24 5.56 -0.56 0.34
N VAL A 25 6.80 -0.34 0.77
CA VAL A 25 7.09 0.40 2.02
C VAL A 25 6.60 1.85 1.94
N PHE A 26 6.75 2.50 0.79
CA PHE A 26 6.28 3.87 0.59
C PHE A 26 4.75 3.96 0.58
N SER A 27 4.08 3.01 -0.09
CA SER A 27 2.62 2.91 -0.08
C SER A 27 2.08 2.66 1.33
N ALA A 28 2.72 1.76 2.10
CA ALA A 28 2.34 1.48 3.49
C ALA A 28 2.47 2.72 4.39
N ARG A 29 3.54 3.52 4.22
CA ARG A 29 3.72 4.77 4.97
C ARG A 29 2.62 5.79 4.66
N LYS A 30 2.26 5.95 3.38
CA LYS A 30 1.16 6.83 2.97
C LYS A 30 -0.17 6.36 3.56
N ALA A 31 -0.48 5.07 3.44
CA ALA A 31 -1.71 4.48 3.97
C ALA A 31 -1.84 4.70 5.49
N LEU A 32 -0.76 4.47 6.26
CA LEU A 32 -0.77 4.72 7.71
C LEU A 32 -1.00 6.20 8.05
N SER A 33 -0.37 7.12 7.31
CA SER A 33 -0.57 8.55 7.51
C SER A 33 -2.02 8.96 7.23
N LEU A 34 -2.61 8.42 6.16
CA LEU A 34 -4.00 8.66 5.79
C LEU A 34 -4.96 8.11 6.85
N ALA A 35 -4.76 6.87 7.30
CA ALA A 35 -5.59 6.24 8.33
C ALA A 35 -5.60 7.06 9.64
N LYS A 36 -4.44 7.56 10.07
CA LYS A 36 -4.35 8.43 11.25
C LYS A 36 -5.11 9.74 11.06
N SER A 37 -5.02 10.35 9.88
CA SER A 37 -5.79 11.56 9.57
C SER A 37 -7.30 11.30 9.68
N ILE A 38 -7.76 10.22 9.05
CA ILE A 38 -9.17 9.80 9.03
C ILE A 38 -9.68 9.55 10.46
N LEU A 39 -8.93 8.80 11.26
CA LEU A 39 -9.32 8.43 12.62
C LEU A 39 -9.56 9.64 13.54
N THR A 40 -8.84 10.75 13.32
CA THR A 40 -9.03 11.96 14.13
C THR A 40 -10.32 12.72 13.83
N GLY A 41 -11.00 12.45 12.71
CA GLY A 41 -12.23 13.15 12.31
C GLY A 41 -12.07 14.65 12.00
N ARG A 42 -10.85 15.19 12.08
CA ARG A 42 -10.57 16.63 11.88
C ARG A 42 -10.39 17.02 10.42
N SER A 43 -10.05 16.06 9.57
CA SER A 43 -9.78 16.32 8.15
C SER A 43 -11.08 16.48 7.36
N ARG A 44 -11.28 17.66 6.77
CA ARG A 44 -12.45 18.02 5.94
C ARG A 44 -12.31 17.64 4.46
N SER A 45 -11.20 17.01 4.09
CA SER A 45 -10.84 16.68 2.70
C SER A 45 -11.41 15.36 2.20
N PHE A 46 -11.81 14.46 3.10
CA PHE A 46 -12.38 13.16 2.74
C PHE A 46 -13.90 13.25 2.73
N TYR A 47 -14.52 12.66 1.70
CA TYR A 47 -15.96 12.48 1.62
C TYR A 47 -16.32 11.16 2.29
N TYR A 48 -17.13 11.21 3.34
CA TYR A 48 -17.74 10.04 3.97
C TYR A 48 -19.21 10.05 3.58
N PRO A 49 -19.72 9.02 2.89
CA PRO A 49 -21.15 8.92 2.65
C PRO A 49 -21.89 8.87 4.01
N PRO A 50 -23.01 9.59 4.16
CA PRO A 50 -23.83 9.51 5.37
C PRO A 50 -24.34 8.08 5.55
N ALA A 51 -24.39 7.61 6.80
CA ALA A 51 -24.68 6.22 7.19
C ALA A 51 -26.15 5.78 6.99
N ALA A 52 -26.78 6.16 5.88
CA ALA A 52 -28.10 5.68 5.48
C ALA A 52 -27.96 4.71 4.29
N GLU A 53 -28.46 3.49 4.46
CA GLU A 53 -28.50 2.36 3.51
C GLU A 53 -27.31 1.39 3.48
N VAL A 54 -26.85 0.96 4.66
CA VAL A 54 -26.34 -0.42 4.81
C VAL A 54 -27.27 -1.08 5.83
N PRO A 55 -28.10 -2.07 5.45
CA PRO A 55 -28.77 -2.91 6.44
C PRO A 55 -27.67 -3.51 7.31
N ASP A 56 -27.75 -3.29 8.62
CA ASP A 56 -26.93 -4.00 9.58
C ASP A 56 -27.09 -5.50 9.33
N GLU A 57 -26.14 -6.11 8.60
CA GLU A 57 -26.02 -7.56 8.53
C GLU A 57 -25.55 -8.02 9.90
N ALA A 58 -26.57 -8.29 10.72
CA ALA A 58 -26.68 -9.21 11.83
C ALA A 58 -25.40 -9.53 12.62
N GLU A 59 -25.48 -9.23 13.92
CA GLU A 59 -24.87 -10.07 14.94
C GLU A 59 -25.17 -11.56 14.66
N GLU A 60 -24.16 -12.34 14.26
CA GLU A 60 -23.80 -13.69 14.73
C GLU A 60 -22.31 -13.96 14.48
#